data_AF-M3XUA5-F1
#
_entry.id   AF-M3XUA5-F1
#
_cell.length_a   1.000
_cell.length_b   1.000
_cell.length_c   1.000
_cell.angle_alpha   90.00
_cell.angle_beta   90.00
_cell.angle_gamma   90.00
#
_symmetry.space_group_name_H-M   'P 1'
#
loop_
_entity.id
_entity.type
_entity.pdbx_description
1 polymer ?
#
loop_
_entity_poly.entity_id
_entity_poly.type
_entity_poly.pdbx_seq_one_letter_code
_entity_poly.pdbx_strand_id
1 'polypeptide(L)'
;ALILLVHHNAIKFQSFEDTAMERSNIMILLFKNIGTAHHEELQKFVDTVPSVKHKDTLVEFGSFDPSCLMPACPDYWTYSGSLTTPPLSESVTWIIKKQPVEVDHDQVRSF
;
A
#
# COMPACT_ATOMS: atom_id res chain seq x y z
N ALA A 1 5.74 -4.89 -9.22
CA ALA A 1 5.58 -4.71 -7.76
C ALA A 1 4.15 -4.25 -7.45
N LEU A 2 3.61 -4.58 -6.27
CA LEU A 2 2.25 -4.23 -5.84
C LEU A 2 2.33 -3.23 -4.67
N ILE A 3 1.35 -2.33 -4.54
CA ILE A 3 1.20 -1.50 -3.34
C ILE A 3 -0.03 -1.98 -2.58
N LEU A 4 0.14 -2.18 -1.27
CA LEU A 4 -0.90 -2.54 -0.33
C LEU A 4 -1.10 -1.39 0.65
N LEU A 5 -2.25 -0.72 0.61
CA LEU A 5 -2.64 0.26 1.64
C LEU A 5 -3.53 -0.42 2.67
N VAL A 6 -3.04 -0.48 3.90
CA VAL A 6 -3.71 -1.14 5.02
C VAL A 6 -4.51 -0.11 5.81
N HIS A 7 -5.81 -0.34 5.96
CA HIS A 7 -6.69 0.46 6.81
C HIS A 7 -7.38 -0.45 7.83
N HIS A 8 -7.64 0.08 9.02
CA HIS A 8 -8.42 -0.60 10.04
C HIS A 8 -9.57 0.28 10.52
N ASN A 9 -10.59 -0.35 11.11
CA ASN A 9 -11.73 0.36 11.66
C ASN A 9 -11.42 0.93 13.05
N ALA A 10 -10.92 2.16 13.09
CA ALA A 10 -10.58 2.87 14.33
C ALA A 10 -11.80 3.24 15.21
N ILE A 11 -13.04 3.12 14.70
CA ILE A 11 -14.25 3.32 15.52
C ILE A 11 -14.49 2.10 16.40
N LYS A 12 -14.18 0.90 15.90
CA LYS A 12 -14.41 -0.36 16.61
C LYS A 12 -13.21 -0.83 17.43
N PHE A 13 -12.00 -0.49 17.01
CA PHE A 13 -10.77 -0.98 17.63
C PHE A 13 -9.79 0.16 17.90
N GLN A 14 -9.09 0.10 19.02
CA GLN A 14 -8.09 1.11 19.39
C GLN A 14 -6.76 0.92 18.65
N SER A 15 -6.41 -0.32 18.29
CA SER A 15 -5.16 -0.62 17.60
C SER A 15 -5.37 -1.52 16.39
N PHE A 16 -4.39 -1.53 15.48
CA PHE A 16 -4.35 -2.46 14.36
C PHE A 16 -4.24 -3.92 14.83
N GLU A 17 -3.51 -4.19 15.91
CA GLU A 17 -3.30 -5.55 16.41
C GLU A 17 -4.62 -6.20 16.85
N ASP A 18 -5.49 -5.42 17.49
CA ASP A 18 -6.81 -5.88 17.94
C ASP A 18 -7.73 -6.25 16.77
N THR A 19 -7.49 -5.67 15.59
CA THR A 19 -8.31 -5.91 14.39
C THR A 19 -7.96 -7.19 13.67
N ALA A 20 -6.79 -7.79 13.94
CA ALA A 20 -6.30 -8.96 13.21
C ALA A 20 -7.23 -10.18 13.36
N MET A 21 -8.01 -10.23 14.45
CA MET A 21 -8.94 -11.31 14.78
C MET A 21 -10.39 -11.05 14.34
N GLU A 22 -10.76 -9.82 13.99
CA GLU A 22 -12.11 -9.46 13.58
C GLU A 22 -12.17 -8.98 12.13
N ARG A 23 -13.29 -9.25 11.43
CA ARG A 23 -13.51 -8.87 10.03
C ARG A 23 -13.71 -7.35 9.89
N SER A 24 -12.64 -6.57 10.04
CA SER A 24 -12.70 -5.11 10.04
C SER A 24 -11.54 -4.42 9.33
N ASN A 25 -10.60 -5.20 8.78
CA ASN A 25 -9.49 -4.65 8.02
C ASN A 25 -9.90 -4.41 6.58
N ILE A 26 -9.47 -3.28 6.02
CA ILE A 26 -9.62 -2.95 4.61
C ILE A 26 -8.22 -2.91 3.99
N MET A 27 -8.02 -3.72 2.97
CA MET A 27 -6.76 -3.78 2.23
C MET A 27 -6.98 -3.29 0.81
N ILE A 28 -6.31 -2.22 0.42
CA ILE A 28 -6.39 -1.69 -0.94
C ILE A 28 -5.17 -2.17 -1.72
N LEU A 29 -5.43 -2.93 -2.79
CA LEU A 29 -4.41 -3.39 -3.73
C LEU A 29 -4.38 -2.48 -4.95
N LEU A 30 -3.19 -1.96 -5.23
CA LEU A 30 -2.90 -1.14 -6.40
C LEU A 30 -1.88 -1.85 -7.28
N PHE A 31 -2.21 -1.99 -8.57
CA PHE A 31 -1.25 -2.46 -9.56
C PHE A 31 -0.37 -1.29 -10.02
N LYS A 32 0.92 -1.56 -10.22
CA LYS A 32 1.84 -0.63 -10.88
C LYS A 32 1.99 -1.03 -12.34
N ASN A 33 1.86 -0.07 -13.26
CA ASN A 33 2.29 -0.24 -14.64
C ASN A 33 3.60 0.51 -14.84
N ILE A 34 4.59 -0.13 -15.48
CA ILE A 34 5.86 0.54 -15.80
C ILE A 34 5.62 1.34 -17.07
N GLY A 35 5.81 2.65 -16.98
CA GLY A 35 5.62 3.57 -18.09
C GLY A 35 6.63 4.70 -18.06
N THR A 36 6.32 5.78 -18.77
CA THR A 36 7.20 6.97 -18.85
C THR A 36 6.79 8.06 -17.87
N ALA A 37 5.66 7.89 -17.18
CA ALA A 37 5.18 8.86 -16.20
C ALA A 37 6.01 8.80 -14.91
N HIS A 38 6.71 9.90 -14.62
CA HIS A 38 7.40 10.09 -13.35
C HIS A 38 6.41 10.50 -12.25
N HIS A 39 6.37 9.74 -11.15
CA HIS A 39 5.44 10.01 -10.06
C HIS A 39 6.15 10.77 -8.93
N GLU A 40 6.00 12.10 -8.92
CA GLU A 40 6.68 13.03 -8.00
C GLU A 40 6.56 12.65 -6.51
N GLU A 41 5.34 12.37 -6.04
CA GLU A 41 5.15 12.01 -4.62
C GLU A 41 5.80 10.65 -4.26
N LEU A 42 5.77 9.68 -5.19
CA LEU A 42 6.45 8.40 -5.01
C LEU A 42 7.97 8.58 -5.00
N GLN A 43 8.49 9.59 -5.70
CA GLN A 43 9.92 9.88 -5.74
C GLN A 43 10.47 10.17 -4.34
N LYS A 44 9.72 10.91 -3.51
CA LYS A 44 10.09 11.17 -2.11
C LYS A 44 10.35 9.87 -1.34
N PHE A 45 9.52 8.85 -1.59
CA PHE A 45 9.72 7.52 -1.02
C PHE A 45 10.93 6.81 -1.64
N VAL A 46 11.06 6.83 -2.96
CA VAL A 46 12.18 6.21 -3.68
C VAL A 46 13.53 6.75 -3.19
N ASP A 47 13.63 8.05 -2.93
CA ASP A 47 14.85 8.70 -2.45
C ASP A 47 15.29 8.23 -1.06
N THR A 48 14.38 7.67 -0.25
CA THR A 48 14.68 7.20 1.10
C THR A 48 15.01 5.71 1.16
N VAL A 49 14.63 4.93 0.13
CA VAL A 49 14.92 3.49 0.03
C VAL A 49 16.43 3.17 0.19
N PRO A 50 17.38 3.94 -0.39
CA PRO A 50 18.81 3.67 -0.20
C PRO A 50 19.28 3.75 1.25
N SER A 51 18.57 4.46 2.12
CA SER A 51 18.88 4.61 3.55
C SER A 51 18.37 3.45 4.41
N VAL A 52 17.51 2.58 3.87
CA VAL A 52 16.91 1.43 4.58
C VAL A 52 17.28 0.08 3.93
N LYS A 53 18.47 -0.01 3.34
CA LYS A 53 18.97 -1.22 2.66
C LYS A 53 19.10 -2.45 3.56
N HIS A 54 19.30 -2.24 4.86
CA HIS A 54 19.47 -3.32 5.82
C HIS A 54 18.20 -3.50 6.65
N LYS A 55 17.90 -4.76 6.98
CA LYS A 55 16.79 -5.11 7.85
C LYS A 55 16.87 -4.31 9.16
N ASP A 56 15.72 -3.89 9.65
CA ASP A 56 15.56 -3.16 10.92
C ASP A 56 16.19 -1.74 10.93
N THR A 57 16.63 -1.25 9.77
CA THR A 57 17.05 0.15 9.61
C THR A 57 15.83 1.05 9.46
N LEU A 58 15.82 2.14 10.21
CA LEU A 58 14.76 3.14 10.18
C LEU A 58 15.33 4.47 9.69
N VAL A 59 14.52 5.19 8.92
CA VAL A 59 14.80 6.55 8.48
C VAL A 59 13.57 7.40 8.78
N GLU A 60 13.78 8.64 9.24
CA GLU A 60 12.69 9.59 9.34
C GLU A 60 12.16 9.88 7.93
N PHE A 61 10.86 9.68 7.76
CA PHE A 61 10.17 9.96 6.52
C PHE A 61 9.25 11.15 6.74
N GLY A 62 9.39 12.16 5.87
CA GLY A 62 8.57 13.38 5.95
C GLY A 62 7.08 13.12 5.70
N SER A 63 6.31 14.19 5.61
CA SER A 63 4.88 14.10 5.28
C SER A 63 4.69 13.47 3.90
N PHE A 64 3.81 12.48 3.83
CA PHE A 64 3.43 11.79 2.60
C PHE A 64 1.92 11.58 2.60
N ASP A 65 1.25 11.96 1.50
CA ASP A 65 -0.17 11.71 1.30
C ASP A 65 -0.35 10.43 0.46
N PRO A 66 -0.82 9.32 1.05
CA PRO A 66 -1.01 8.07 0.29
C PRO A 66 -2.07 8.16 -0.81
N SER A 67 -2.93 9.18 -0.77
CA SER A 67 -3.97 9.41 -1.78
C SER A 67 -3.38 9.68 -3.17
N CYS A 68 -2.14 10.17 -3.24
CA CYS A 68 -1.44 10.39 -4.51
C CYS A 68 -1.22 9.08 -5.30
N LEU A 69 -1.18 7.93 -4.61
CA LEU A 69 -1.02 6.61 -5.21
C LEU A 69 -2.35 6.02 -5.69
N MET A 70 -3.46 6.75 -5.60
CA MET A 70 -4.76 6.26 -6.02
C MET A 70 -5.01 6.62 -7.50
N PRO A 71 -5.41 5.66 -8.34
CA PRO A 71 -5.78 5.96 -9.71
C PRO A 71 -7.03 6.86 -9.72
N ALA A 72 -7.13 7.72 -10.73
CA ALA A 72 -8.26 8.63 -10.90
C ALA A 72 -9.59 7.87 -11.09
N CYS A 73 -9.56 6.67 -11.68
CA CYS A 73 -10.76 5.86 -11.84
C CYS A 73 -11.17 5.25 -10.49
N PRO A 74 -12.44 5.46 -10.07
CA PRO A 74 -12.90 4.96 -8.79
C PRO A 74 -13.08 3.43 -8.80
N ASP A 75 -13.31 2.83 -9.97
CA ASP A 75 -13.65 1.42 -10.14
C ASP A 75 -12.73 0.46 -9.38
N TYR A 76 -13.35 -0.49 -8.68
CA TYR A 76 -12.68 -1.52 -7.93
C TYR A 76 -13.44 -2.85 -7.97
N TRP A 77 -12.74 -3.93 -7.64
CA TRP A 77 -13.36 -5.18 -7.21
C TRP A 77 -13.21 -5.32 -5.70
N THR A 78 -14.18 -5.94 -5.04
CA THR A 78 -14.10 -6.21 -3.61
C THR A 78 -14.48 -7.64 -3.29
N TYR A 79 -13.78 -8.25 -2.33
CA TYR A 79 -14.08 -9.57 -1.83
C TYR A 79 -13.58 -9.71 -0.39
N SER A 80 -14.19 -10.61 0.38
CA SER A 80 -13.68 -11.01 1.68
C SER A 80 -12.52 -11.98 1.51
N GLY A 81 -11.42 -11.76 2.21
CA GLY A 81 -10.22 -12.58 2.11
C GLY A 81 -9.34 -12.50 3.35
N SER A 82 -8.07 -12.87 3.18
CA SER A 82 -7.10 -12.96 4.27
C SER A 82 -5.96 -11.94 4.15
N LEU A 83 -5.16 -11.84 5.21
CA LEU A 83 -3.83 -11.24 5.15
C LEU A 83 -2.92 -12.05 4.20
N THR A 84 -2.00 -11.38 3.52
CA THR A 84 -0.97 -12.01 2.65
C THR A 84 0.34 -12.29 3.39
N THR A 85 0.42 -11.90 4.65
CA THR A 85 1.53 -12.20 5.56
C THR A 85 1.00 -12.97 6.76
N PRO A 86 1.81 -13.82 7.42
CA PRO A 86 1.43 -14.47 8.67
C PRO A 86 0.80 -13.46 9.64
N PRO A 87 -0.31 -13.80 10.33
CA PRO A 87 -0.89 -15.14 10.50
C PRO A 87 -1.86 -15.61 9.39
N LEU A 88 -2.00 -14.90 8.26
CA LEU A 88 -2.92 -15.24 7.16
C LEU A 88 -4.42 -15.28 7.57
N SER A 89 -4.80 -14.53 8.59
CA SER A 89 -6.18 -14.47 9.09
C SER A 89 -7.18 -13.97 8.04
N GLU A 90 -8.35 -14.60 7.96
CA GLU A 90 -9.49 -14.22 7.11
C GLU A 90 -10.30 -13.03 7.67
N SER A 91 -9.61 -11.93 7.95
CA SER A 91 -10.16 -10.73 8.60
C SER A 91 -10.21 -9.50 7.67
N VAL A 92 -9.99 -9.69 6.36
CA VAL A 92 -9.75 -8.59 5.42
C VAL A 92 -10.89 -8.45 4.41
N THR A 93 -11.36 -7.23 4.20
CA THR A 93 -12.10 -6.83 3.01
C THR A 93 -11.12 -6.24 2.00
N TRP A 94 -10.92 -6.93 0.89
CA TRP A 94 -10.04 -6.47 -0.17
C TRP A 94 -10.76 -5.46 -1.07
N ILE A 95 -10.03 -4.43 -1.48
CA ILE A 95 -10.41 -3.46 -2.50
C ILE A 95 -9.30 -3.47 -3.55
N ILE A 96 -9.54 -4.06 -4.71
CA ILE A 96 -8.58 -4.11 -5.82
C ILE A 96 -8.94 -3.01 -6.80
N LYS A 97 -8.05 -2.04 -7.00
CA LYS A 97 -8.25 -1.00 -8.02
C LYS A 97 -8.04 -1.56 -9.42
N LYS A 98 -9.00 -1.27 -10.32
CA LYS A 98 -8.96 -1.82 -11.69
C LYS A 98 -7.87 -1.16 -12.54
N GLN A 99 -7.68 0.14 -12.37
CA GLN A 99 -6.66 0.88 -13.11
C GLN A 99 -5.32 0.82 -12.38
N PRO A 100 -4.22 0.51 -13.09
CA PRO A 100 -2.90 0.60 -12.51
C PRO A 100 -2.47 2.06 -12.37
N VAL A 101 -1.57 2.31 -11.44
CA VAL A 101 -0.82 3.56 -11.33
C VAL A 101 0.42 3.44 -12.20
N GLU A 102 0.63 4.40 -13.09
CA GLU A 102 1.84 4.45 -13.92
C GLU A 102 3.02 4.93 -13.06
N VAL A 103 4.14 4.23 -13.16
CA VAL A 103 5.38 4.55 -12.46
C VAL A 103 6.55 4.45 -13.43
N ASP A 104 7.53 5.31 -13.22
CA ASP A 104 8.72 5.35 -14.06
C ASP A 104 9.63 4.13 -13.81
N HIS A 105 10.37 3.72 -14.85
CA HIS A 105 11.22 2.54 -14.80
C HIS A 105 12.37 2.68 -13.79
N ASP A 106 12.95 3.86 -13.64
CA ASP A 106 14.04 4.10 -12.69
C ASP A 106 13.51 4.12 -11.25
N GLN A 107 12.28 4.59 -11.04
CA GLN A 107 11.60 4.51 -9.74
C GLN A 107 11.43 3.07 -9.28
N VAL A 108 11.06 2.15 -10.19
CA VAL A 108 10.91 0.73 -9.86
C VAL A 108 12.26 0.06 -9.61
N ARG A 109 13.32 0.46 -10.33
CA ARG A 109 14.66 -0.13 -10.21
C ARG A 109 15.33 0.13 -8.86
N SER A 110 14.90 1.16 -8.14
CA SER A 110 15.41 1.48 -6.80
C SER A 110 14.91 0.55 -5.70
N PHE A 111 13.89 -0.28 -5.98
CA PHE A 111 13.36 -1.31 -5.08
C PHE A 111 13.99 -2.68 -5.37
#